data_AF-A0A329ZQ12-F1
#
_entry.id   AF-A0A329ZQ12-F1
#
_cell.length_a   1.000
_cell.length_b   1.000
_cell.length_c   1.000
_cell.angle_alpha   90.00
_cell.angle_beta   90.00
_cell.angle_gamma   90.00
#
_symmetry.space_group_name_H-M   'P 1'
#
loop_
_entity.id
_entity.type
_entity.pdbx_description
1 polymer ?
#
loop_
_entity_poly.entity_id
_entity_poly.type
_entity_poly.pdbx_seq_one_letter_code
_entity_poly.pdbx_strand_id
1 'polypeptide(L)'
;MKISILYICIGKYTVFWEDFFESCERRFLPKYEKHYFVFTDAPSLYYESQCPRIHRIHQENLGWPYNTLMRFAMFSSIKKQLEGGG
;
A
#
# COMPACT_ATOMS: atom_id res chain seq x y z
N MET A 1 7.71 -3.48 17.59
CA MET A 1 7.09 -2.30 16.96
C MET A 1 6.73 -2.67 15.53
N LYS A 2 5.51 -2.33 15.08
CA LYS A 2 5.04 -2.56 13.72
C LYS A 2 4.97 -1.21 13.00
N ILE A 3 5.35 -1.17 11.72
CA ILE A 3 5.34 0.03 10.90
C ILE A 3 4.35 -0.17 9.76
N SER A 4 3.35 0.71 9.67
CA SER A 4 2.42 0.72 8.54
C SER A 4 2.94 1.62 7.43
N ILE A 5 3.00 1.11 6.21
CA ILE A 5 3.39 1.82 5.00
C ILE A 5 2.13 2.02 4.16
N LEU A 6 1.78 3.27 3.88
CA LEU A 6 0.68 3.62 2.98
C LEU A 6 1.24 3.88 1.59
N TYR A 7 0.78 3.13 0.59
CA TYR A 7 1.31 3.19 -0.78
C TYR A 7 0.17 3.24 -1.79
N ILE A 8 0.22 4.18 -2.74
CA ILE A 8 -0.78 4.31 -3.80
C ILE A 8 -0.10 4.04 -5.14
N CYS A 9 -0.58 3.03 -5.86
CA CYS A 9 -0.10 2.69 -7.20
C CYS A 9 -1.27 2.30 -8.11
N ILE A 10 -1.98 3.31 -8.60
CA ILE A 10 -3.15 3.15 -9.46
C ILE A 10 -2.74 3.21 -10.93
N GLY A 11 -3.35 2.38 -11.76
CA GLY A 11 -3.08 2.28 -13.19
C GLY A 11 -1.65 1.81 -13.47
N LYS A 12 -0.94 2.55 -14.34
CA LYS A 12 0.44 2.20 -14.72
C LYS A 12 1.45 2.31 -13.58
N TYR A 13 1.09 2.93 -12.46
CA TYR A 13 2.00 3.07 -11.31
C TYR A 13 2.28 1.75 -10.60
N THR A 14 1.48 0.70 -10.85
CA THR A 14 1.72 -0.65 -10.29
C THR A 14 3.09 -1.22 -10.67
N VAL A 15 3.68 -0.79 -11.79
CA VAL A 15 5.03 -1.24 -12.20
C VAL A 15 6.12 -0.89 -11.19
N PHE A 16 5.90 0.09 -10.31
CA PHE A 16 6.87 0.50 -9.29
C PHE A 16 6.78 -0.31 -8.00
N TRP A 17 5.75 -1.14 -7.84
CA TRP A 17 5.48 -1.84 -6.59
C TRP A 17 6.58 -2.85 -6.22
N GLU A 18 7.05 -3.64 -7.18
CA GLU A 18 8.04 -4.71 -6.95
C GLU A 18 9.36 -4.15 -6.38
N ASP A 19 9.98 -3.22 -7.11
CA ASP A 19 11.22 -2.57 -6.67
C ASP A 19 11.05 -1.81 -5.34
N PHE A 20 9.90 -1.18 -5.14
CA PHE A 20 9.57 -0.51 -3.88
C PHE A 20 9.52 -1.50 -2.72
N PHE A 21 8.77 -2.59 -2.86
CA PHE A 21 8.62 -3.61 -1.83
C PHE A 21 9.96 -4.23 -1.45
N GLU A 22 10.76 -4.66 -2.44
CA GLU A 22 12.05 -5.31 -2.18
C GLU A 22 13.07 -4.35 -1.56
N SER A 23 13.10 -3.10 -2.02
CA SER A 23 13.98 -2.09 -1.43
C SER A 23 13.57 -1.71 -0.01
N CYS A 24 12.27 -1.61 0.27
CA CYS A 24 11.74 -1.41 1.62
C CYS A 24 12.08 -2.58 2.55
N GLU A 25 11.89 -3.83 2.11
CA GLU A 25 12.21 -4.99 2.94
C GLU A 25 13.71 -5.04 3.28
N ARG A 26 14.58 -4.74 2.31
CA ARG A 26 16.04 -4.80 2.45
C ARG A 26 16.65 -3.63 3.23
N ARG A 27 16.13 -2.41 3.08
CA ARG A 27 16.83 -1.18 3.51
C ARG A 27 16.06 -0.35 4.53
N PHE A 28 14.73 -0.32 4.45
CA PHE A 28 13.93 0.56 5.30
C PHE A 28 13.59 -0.16 6.60
N LEU A 29 14.22 0.28 7.69
CA LEU A 29 13.93 -0.21 9.04
C LEU A 29 13.97 -1.76 9.12
N PRO A 30 15.06 -2.42 8.71
CA PRO A 30 15.10 -3.88 8.47
C PRO A 30 14.83 -4.73 9.71
N LYS A 31 14.96 -4.17 10.90
CA LYS A 31 14.69 -4.84 12.19
C LYS A 31 13.22 -4.82 12.59
N TYR A 32 12.37 -4.05 11.89
CA TYR A 32 10.97 -3.87 12.24
C TYR A 32 10.07 -4.56 11.23
N GLU A 33 8.92 -5.05 11.71
CA GLU A 33 7.89 -5.64 10.86
C GLU A 33 7.11 -4.52 10.15
N LYS A 34 7.04 -4.61 8.81
CA LYS A 34 6.33 -3.64 7.97
C LYS A 34 5.05 -4.25 7.44
N HIS A 35 3.95 -3.51 7.54
CA HIS A 35 2.66 -3.82 6.93
C HIS A 35 2.41 -2.82 5.81
N TYR A 36 2.14 -3.32 4.59
CA TYR A 36 1.98 -2.52 3.40
C TYR A 36 0.50 -2.41 3.05
N PHE A 37 -0.07 -1.21 3.13
CA PHE A 37 -1.45 -0.93 2.74
C PHE A 37 -1.41 -0.28 1.36
N VAL A 38 -1.72 -1.08 0.33
CA VAL A 38 -1.51 -0.74 -1.07
C VAL A 38 -2.83 -0.42 -1.76
N PHE A 39 -3.05 0.86 -2.07
CA PHE A 39 -4.23 1.33 -2.80
C PHE A 39 -3.98 1.20 -4.31
N THR A 40 -4.73 0.32 -4.97
CA THR A 40 -4.55 0.03 -6.40
C THR A 40 -5.83 -0.51 -7.05
N ASP A 41 -5.95 -0.31 -8.36
CA ASP A 41 -6.94 -0.95 -9.24
C ASP A 41 -6.42 -2.28 -9.82
N ALA A 42 -5.18 -2.66 -9.56
CA ALA A 42 -4.60 -3.91 -10.04
C ALA A 42 -5.29 -5.14 -9.41
N PRO A 43 -5.50 -6.22 -10.20
CA PRO A 43 -6.16 -7.43 -9.71
C PRO A 43 -5.28 -8.23 -8.73
N SER A 44 -3.95 -8.06 -8.82
CA SER A 44 -2.97 -8.68 -7.92
C SER A 44 -1.70 -7.84 -7.85
N LEU A 45 -0.93 -8.02 -6.79
CA LEU A 45 0.37 -7.39 -6.58
C LEU A 45 1.49 -8.44 -6.55
N TYR A 46 2.70 -8.02 -6.92
CA TYR A 46 3.91 -8.82 -6.73
C TYR A 46 4.01 -9.26 -5.25
N TYR A 47 4.24 -10.56 -5.06
CA TYR A 47 4.44 -11.21 -3.75
C TYR A 47 3.22 -11.22 -2.80
N GLU A 48 2.04 -10.78 -3.24
CA GLU A 48 0.82 -10.69 -2.42
C GLU A 48 0.41 -12.05 -1.82
N SER A 49 0.43 -13.12 -2.62
CA SER A 49 0.03 -14.46 -2.17
C SER A 49 0.99 -15.11 -1.17
N GLN A 50 2.23 -14.60 -1.07
CA GLN A 50 3.30 -15.15 -0.24
C GLN A 50 3.53 -14.32 1.02
N CYS A 51 3.07 -13.06 1.05
CA CYS A 51 3.31 -12.15 2.16
C CYS A 51 2.00 -11.64 2.76
N PRO A 52 1.57 -12.15 3.94
CA PRO A 52 0.35 -11.71 4.61
C PRO A 52 0.43 -10.27 5.15
N ARG A 53 1.59 -9.61 5.00
CA ARG A 53 1.79 -8.21 5.39
C ARG A 53 1.45 -7.24 4.25
N ILE A 54 1.13 -7.74 3.05
CA ILE A 54 0.65 -6.94 1.92
C ILE A 54 -0.88 -6.93 1.96
N HIS A 55 -1.44 -5.77 2.28
CA HIS A 55 -2.88 -5.50 2.36
C HIS A 55 -3.29 -4.72 1.12
N ARG A 56 -3.74 -5.42 0.08
CA ARG A 56 -4.25 -4.77 -1.13
C ARG A 56 -5.63 -4.18 -0.85
N ILE A 57 -5.75 -2.88 -1.08
CA ILE A 57 -7.00 -2.12 -0.94
C ILE A 57 -7.41 -1.71 -2.35
N HIS A 58 -8.55 -2.22 -2.79
CA HIS A 58 -9.08 -1.84 -4.08
C HIS A 58 -9.42 -0.35 -4.09
N GLN A 59 -8.82 0.39 -5.03
CA GLN A 59 -9.06 1.80 -5.24
C GLN A 59 -9.14 2.08 -6.73
N GLU A 60 -10.31 2.50 -7.20
CA GLU A 60 -10.53 2.86 -8.60
C GLU A 60 -9.67 4.05 -9.03
N ASN A 61 -9.36 4.08 -10.33
CA ASN A 61 -8.64 5.19 -10.96
C ASN A 61 -9.54 6.40 -11.15
N LEU A 62 -9.36 7.41 -10.29
CA LEU A 62 -10.08 8.68 -10.32
C LEU A 62 -9.52 9.65 -11.37
N GLY A 63 -8.42 9.28 -12.05
CA GLY A 63 -7.72 10.11 -13.00
C GLY A 63 -6.95 11.27 -12.36
N TRP A 64 -6.30 12.06 -13.19
CA TRP A 64 -5.63 13.29 -12.76
C TRP A 64 -6.66 14.43 -12.63
N PRO A 65 -6.62 15.24 -11.56
CA PRO A 65 -5.66 15.22 -10.44
C PRO A 65 -6.14 14.40 -9.23
N TYR A 66 -7.32 13.79 -9.30
CA TYR A 66 -7.99 13.18 -8.15
C TYR A 66 -7.22 12.03 -7.51
N ASN A 67 -6.45 11.25 -8.27
CA ASN A 67 -5.58 10.20 -7.72
C ASN A 67 -4.61 10.73 -6.67
N THR A 68 -4.13 11.97 -6.82
CA THR A 68 -3.24 12.61 -5.85
C THR A 68 -4.01 13.44 -4.84
N LEU A 69 -5.02 14.19 -5.30
CA LEU A 69 -5.81 15.09 -4.46
C LEU A 69 -6.59 14.34 -3.37
N MET A 70 -7.10 13.15 -3.69
CA MET A 70 -7.95 12.36 -2.78
C MET A 70 -7.15 11.41 -1.87
N ARG A 71 -5.80 11.46 -1.86
CA ARG A 71 -4.97 10.51 -1.10
C ARG A 71 -5.34 10.39 0.38
N PHE A 72 -5.70 11.49 1.04
CA PHE A 72 -6.08 11.47 2.45
C PHE A 72 -7.47 10.87 2.68
N ALA A 73 -8.39 11.03 1.73
CA ALA A 73 -9.67 10.34 1.75
C ALA A 73 -9.47 8.83 1.59
N MET A 74 -8.57 8.42 0.67
CA MET A 74 -8.17 7.02 0.51
C MET A 74 -7.61 6.45 1.81
N PHE A 75 -6.66 7.13 2.45
CA PHE A 75 -6.08 6.68 3.73
C PHE A 75 -7.12 6.63 4.87
N SER A 76 -8.04 7.60 4.89
CA SER A 76 -9.10 7.64 5.91
C SER A 76 -10.09 6.47 5.76
N SER A 77 -10.23 5.89 4.57
CA SER A 77 -11.11 4.74 4.34
C SER A 77 -10.71 3.49 5.15
N ILE A 78 -9.42 3.36 5.49
CA ILE A 78 -8.88 2.26 6.30
C ILE A 78 -8.52 2.68 7.72
N LYS A 79 -8.94 3.86 8.18
CA LYS A 79 -8.54 4.43 9.48
C LYS A 79 -8.67 3.45 10.65
N LYS A 80 -9.78 2.71 10.72
CA LYS A 80 -10.02 1.69 11.76
C LYS A 80 -8.98 0.56 11.75
N GLN A 81 -8.48 0.17 10.58
CA GLN A 81 -7.44 -0.86 10.47
C GLN A 81 -6.08 -0.34 10.95
N LEU A 82 -5.82 0.96 10.76
CA LEU A 82 -4.57 1.61 11.16
C LEU A 82 -4.50 1.91 12.66
N GLU A 83 -5.64 2.22 13.29
CA GLU A 83 -5.72 2.51 14.73
C GLU A 83 -5.54 1.28 15.62
N GLY A 84 -5.44 0.08 15.01
CA GLY A 84 -5.43 -1.19 15.73
C GLY A 84 -6.85 -1.52 16.17
N GLY A 85 -7.50 -2.44 15.46
CA GLY A 85 -8.62 -3.16 16.06
C GLY A 85 -8.13 -3.76 17.39
N GLY A 86 -8.86 -3.50 18.47
CA GLY A 86 -8.54 -4.00 19.81
C GLY A 86 -8.35 -5.51 19.87
#